data_AF-A0A6N1YH39-F1
#
_entry.id   AF-A0A6N1YH39-F1
#
_cell.length_a   1.000
_cell.length_b   1.000
_cell.length_c   1.000
_cell.angle_alpha   90.00
_cell.angle_beta   90.00
_cell.angle_gamma   90.00
#
_symmetry.space_group_name_H-M   'P 1'
#
loop_
_entity.id
_entity.type
_entity.pdbx_description
1 polymer ?
#
loop_
_entity_poly.entity_id
_entity_poly.type
_entity_poly.pdbx_seq_one_letter_code
_entity_poly.pdbx_strand_id
1 'polypeptide(L)'
;MLEILANNRNLNIDIQQEFEMLNLEIEQLPSYRIGMKRGESQGELRGEKRGEKRGEKIKAMLIAKKLLGTGMSIEKISEITELSLDELETLIY
;
A
#
# COMPACT_ATOMS: atom_id res chain seq x y z
N MET A 1 6.75 22.31 24.67
CA MET A 1 8.15 22.43 25.16
C MET A 1 8.86 21.07 25.25
N LEU A 2 8.14 19.95 25.50
CA LEU A 2 8.71 18.58 25.54
C LEU A 2 9.25 18.08 24.20
N GLU A 3 8.59 18.37 23.08
CA GLU A 3 8.98 17.85 21.75
C GLU A 3 10.31 18.43 21.21
N ILE A 4 10.62 19.70 21.51
CA ILE A 4 11.89 20.35 21.09
C ILE A 4 13.09 19.74 21.85
N LEU A 5 12.85 19.23 23.06
CA LEU A 5 13.88 18.62 23.90
C LEU A 5 14.23 17.18 23.50
N ALA A 6 13.38 16.50 22.71
CA ALA A 6 13.61 15.13 22.27
C ALA A 6 14.68 15.04 21.16
N ASN A 7 14.78 16.04 20.29
CA ASN A 7 15.74 16.04 19.18
C ASN A 7 17.21 16.19 19.60
N ASN A 8 17.49 16.64 20.84
CA ASN A 8 18.84 16.96 21.30
C ASN A 8 19.39 15.99 22.35
N ARG A 9 18.73 14.86 22.61
CA ARG A 9 19.20 13.94 23.64
C ARG A 9 19.17 12.51 23.15
N ASN A 10 20.35 11.91 23.22
CA ASN A 10 20.60 10.47 23.14
C ASN A 10 19.98 9.79 24.38
N LEU A 11 18.69 9.98 24.57
CA LEU A 11 17.91 9.52 25.71
C LEU A 11 17.09 8.35 25.21
N ASN A 12 17.57 7.15 25.55
CA ASN A 12 16.81 5.91 25.46
C ASN A 12 15.75 5.92 26.57
N ILE A 13 14.82 6.89 26.52
CA ILE A 13 13.71 7.03 27.47
C ILE A 13 12.57 6.17 26.94
N ASP A 14 12.04 5.31 27.81
CA ASP A 14 10.76 4.66 27.59
C ASP A 14 9.64 5.70 27.76
N ILE A 15 9.36 6.40 26.67
CA ILE A 15 8.39 7.49 26.58
C ILE A 15 6.98 7.00 26.98
N GLN A 16 6.70 5.70 26.87
CA GLN A 16 5.39 5.14 27.23
C GLN A 16 5.15 5.19 28.75
N GLN A 17 6.15 4.85 29.56
CA GLN A 17 6.04 4.91 31.02
C GLN A 17 5.85 6.35 31.52
N GLU A 18 6.52 7.34 30.91
CA GLU A 18 6.31 8.76 31.24
C GLU A 18 4.89 9.22 30.90
N PHE A 19 4.33 8.79 29.76
CA PHE A 19 2.95 9.13 29.41
C PHE A 19 1.93 8.52 30.38
N GLU A 20 2.14 7.27 30.83
CA GLU A 20 1.29 6.62 31.84
C GLU A 20 1.33 7.37 33.18
N MET A 21 2.51 7.84 33.61
CA MET A 21 2.64 8.63 34.84
C MET A 21 1.98 10.02 34.76
N LEU A 22 1.96 10.62 33.57
CA LEU A 22 1.45 11.97 33.35
C LEU A 22 -0.06 12.03 33.10
N ASN A 23 -0.76 10.89 33.02
CA ASN A 23 -2.19 10.80 32.66
C ASN A 23 -2.53 11.65 31.41
N LEU A 24 -1.62 11.70 30.44
CA LEU A 24 -1.80 12.49 29.23
C LEU A 24 -2.58 11.70 28.20
N GLU A 25 -3.64 12.32 27.67
CA GLU A 25 -4.32 11.78 26.50
C GLU A 25 -3.43 11.99 25.26
N ILE A 26 -2.69 10.93 24.89
CA ILE A 26 -1.74 10.93 23.76
C ILE A 26 -2.42 11.39 22.46
N GLU A 27 -3.69 11.05 22.27
CA GLU A 27 -4.50 11.42 21.10
C GLU A 27 -4.75 12.93 20.96
N GLN A 28 -4.62 13.67 22.07
CA GLN A 28 -4.73 15.13 22.06
C GLN A 28 -3.41 15.83 21.69
N LEU A 29 -2.28 15.12 21.73
CA LEU A 29 -0.98 15.70 21.42
C LEU A 29 -0.91 16.13 19.94
N PRO A 30 -0.43 17.36 19.65
CA PRO A 30 -0.28 17.83 18.27
C PRO A 30 0.56 16.90 17.39
N SER A 31 1.67 16.38 17.92
CA SER A 31 2.54 15.42 17.21
C SER A 31 1.82 14.12 16.86
N TYR A 32 1.03 13.56 17.78
CA TYR A 32 0.22 12.37 17.52
C TYR A 32 -0.78 12.62 16.39
N ARG A 33 -1.53 13.73 16.44
CA ARG A 33 -2.51 14.09 15.40
C ARG A 33 -1.85 14.31 14.03
N ILE A 34 -0.69 14.97 14.01
CA ILE A 34 0.10 15.14 12.77
C ILE A 34 0.59 13.79 12.25
N GLY A 35 1.07 12.92 13.14
CA GLY A 35 1.52 11.57 12.82
C GLY A 35 0.40 10.72 12.21
N MET A 36 -0.77 10.70 12.85
CA MET A 36 -1.96 9.99 12.38
C MET A 36 -2.40 10.48 11.00
N LYS A 37 -2.55 11.81 10.82
CA LYS A 37 -2.95 12.39 9.53
C LYS A 37 -1.97 12.05 8.41
N ARG A 38 -0.66 12.09 8.69
CA ARG A 38 0.38 11.69 7.72
C ARG A 38 0.32 10.19 7.42
N GLY A 39 0.12 9.36 8.45
CA GLY A 39 0.00 7.92 8.31
C GLY A 39 -1.20 7.51 7.47
N GLU A 40 -2.37 8.11 7.72
CA GLU A 40 -3.60 7.90 6.96
C GLU A 40 -3.41 8.30 5.49
N SER A 41 -2.92 9.51 5.22
CA SER A 41 -2.68 9.99 3.85
C SER A 41 -1.67 9.11 3.08
N GLN A 42 -0.60 8.67 3.74
CA GLN A 42 0.36 7.74 3.12
C GLN A 42 -0.23 6.35 2.92
N GLY A 43 -1.04 5.88 3.86
CA GLY A 43 -1.74 4.59 3.79
C GLY A 43 -2.69 4.55 2.61
N GLU A 44 -3.53 5.58 2.46
CA GLU A 44 -4.48 5.74 1.36
C GLU A 44 -3.76 5.77 0.01
N LEU A 45 -2.75 6.64 -0.17
CA LEU A 45 -1.99 6.73 -1.42
C LEU A 45 -1.31 5.40 -1.80
N ARG A 46 -0.75 4.68 -0.82
CA ARG A 46 -0.15 3.36 -1.06
C ARG A 46 -1.20 2.31 -1.37
N GLY A 47 -2.34 2.36 -0.70
CA GLY A 47 -3.48 1.47 -0.91
C GLY A 47 -4.05 1.62 -2.31
N GLU A 48 -4.33 2.85 -2.72
CA GLU A 48 -4.87 3.19 -4.04
C GLU A 48 -3.92 2.72 -5.16
N LYS A 49 -2.64 3.10 -5.11
CA LYS A 49 -1.64 2.64 -6.11
C LYS A 49 -1.51 1.12 -6.20
N ARG A 50 -1.60 0.42 -5.08
CA ARG A 50 -1.57 -1.06 -5.06
C ARG A 50 -2.86 -1.65 -5.60
N GLY A 51 -4.00 -1.05 -5.26
CA GLY A 51 -5.32 -1.44 -5.70
C GLY A 51 -5.48 -1.30 -7.22
N GLU A 52 -5.09 -0.15 -7.76
CA GLU A 52 -5.14 0.16 -9.20
C GLU A 52 -4.30 -0.86 -10.00
N LYS A 53 -3.01 -1.02 -9.67
CA LYS A 53 -2.14 -2.01 -10.33
C LYS A 53 -2.68 -3.44 -10.26
N ARG A 54 -3.25 -3.84 -9.12
CA ARG A 54 -3.87 -5.17 -8.98
C ARG A 54 -5.12 -5.29 -9.82
N GLY A 55 -5.97 -4.26 -9.83
CA GLY A 55 -7.20 -4.22 -10.61
C GLY A 55 -6.94 -4.28 -12.11
N GLU A 56 -5.97 -3.50 -12.61
CA GLU A 56 -5.52 -3.54 -14.00
C GLU A 56 -5.04 -4.93 -14.40
N LYS A 57 -4.16 -5.55 -13.59
CA LYS A 57 -3.67 -6.90 -13.85
C LYS A 57 -4.77 -7.95 -13.87
N ILE A 58 -5.70 -7.91 -12.90
CA ILE A 58 -6.86 -8.82 -12.87
C ILE A 58 -7.75 -8.63 -14.10
N LYS A 59 -7.98 -7.38 -14.50
CA LYS A 59 -8.78 -7.06 -15.69
C LYS A 59 -8.11 -7.57 -16.97
N ALA A 60 -6.79 -7.38 -17.10
CA ALA A 60 -6.01 -7.90 -18.22
C ALA A 60 -6.11 -9.43 -18.30
N MET A 61 -5.97 -10.14 -17.18
CA MET A 61 -6.13 -11.60 -17.12
C MET A 61 -7.54 -12.06 -17.49
N LEU A 62 -8.58 -11.36 -17.05
CA LEU A 62 -9.97 -11.66 -17.42
C LEU A 62 -10.22 -11.47 -18.92
N ILE A 63 -9.65 -10.42 -19.52
CA ILE A 63 -9.74 -10.16 -20.96
C ILE A 63 -9.00 -11.27 -21.72
N ALA A 64 -7.77 -11.58 -21.32
CA ALA A 64 -6.98 -12.65 -21.91
C ALA A 64 -7.72 -13.99 -21.89
N LYS A 65 -8.33 -14.36 -20.75
CA LYS A 65 -9.12 -15.60 -20.64
C LYS A 65 -10.31 -15.63 -21.61
N LYS A 66 -11.00 -14.50 -21.80
CA LYS A 66 -12.09 -14.39 -22.78
C LYS A 66 -11.58 -14.53 -24.22
N LEU A 67 -10.45 -13.89 -24.54
CA LEU A 67 -9.84 -13.97 -25.87
C LEU A 67 -9.34 -15.38 -26.20
N LEU A 68 -8.74 -16.08 -25.24
CA LEU A 68 -8.38 -17.50 -25.38
C LEU A 68 -9.61 -18.35 -25.69
N GLY A 69 -10.74 -18.10 -25.01
CA GLY A 69 -12.01 -18.77 -25.28
C GLY A 69 -12.58 -18.52 -26.68
N THR A 70 -12.17 -17.44 -27.35
CA THR A 70 -12.54 -17.16 -28.75
C THR A 70 -11.61 -17.82 -29.78
N GLY A 71 -10.58 -18.54 -29.33
CA GLY A 71 -9.59 -19.20 -30.21
C GLY A 71 -8.52 -18.26 -30.77
N MET A 72 -8.33 -17.08 -30.16
CA MET A 72 -7.26 -16.15 -30.55
C MET A 72 -5.89 -16.67 -30.10
N SER A 73 -4.84 -16.43 -30.89
CA SER A 73 -3.49 -16.91 -30.57
C SER A 73 -2.88 -16.17 -29.38
N ILE A 74 -2.03 -16.86 -28.62
CA ILE A 74 -1.42 -16.35 -27.39
C ILE A 74 -0.53 -15.14 -27.69
N GLU A 75 0.17 -15.12 -28.82
CA GLU A 75 1.03 -14.00 -29.22
C GLU A 75 0.22 -12.72 -29.43
N LYS A 76 -0.94 -12.83 -30.09
CA LYS A 76 -1.86 -11.70 -30.32
C LYS A 76 -2.44 -11.20 -29.00
N ILE A 77 -2.77 -12.12 -28.08
CA ILE A 77 -3.32 -11.78 -26.76
C ILE A 77 -2.27 -11.07 -25.90
N SER A 78 -1.02 -11.51 -25.95
CA SER A 78 0.10 -10.85 -25.27
C SER A 78 0.27 -9.40 -25.74
N GLU A 79 0.18 -9.15 -27.05
CA GLU A 79 0.24 -7.80 -27.62
C GLU A 79 -0.94 -6.91 -27.15
N ILE A 80 -2.15 -7.46 -27.04
CA ILE A 80 -3.36 -6.70 -26.65
C ILE A 80 -3.41 -6.42 -25.14
N THR A 81 -2.96 -7.36 -24.32
CA THR A 81 -3.14 -7.33 -22.86
C THR A 81 -1.88 -6.93 -22.10
N GLU A 82 -0.75 -6.79 -22.80
CA GLU A 82 0.59 -6.53 -22.25
C GLU A 82 1.04 -7.58 -21.20
N LEU A 83 0.37 -8.73 -21.16
CA LEU A 83 0.73 -9.86 -20.32
C LEU A 83 1.88 -10.65 -20.97
N SER A 84 2.75 -11.23 -20.13
CA SER A 84 3.79 -12.11 -20.64
C SER A 84 3.20 -13.44 -21.12
N LEU A 85 3.92 -14.15 -22.01
CA LEU A 85 3.51 -15.47 -22.47
C LEU A 85 3.36 -16.44 -21.29
N ASP A 86 4.28 -16.42 -20.33
CA ASP A 86 4.21 -17.22 -19.11
C ASP A 86 2.91 -16.97 -18.32
N GLU A 87 2.50 -15.71 -18.17
CA GLU A 87 1.25 -15.36 -17.48
C GLU A 87 0.02 -15.87 -18.24
N LEU A 88 0.06 -15.88 -19.58
CA LEU A 88 -1.02 -16.41 -20.41
C LEU A 88 -1.07 -17.94 -20.39
N GLU A 89 0.07 -18.61 -20.34
CA GLU A 89 0.15 -20.07 -20.23
C GLU A 89 -0.51 -20.58 -18.94
N THR A 90 -0.34 -19.84 -17.82
CA THR A 90 -1.02 -20.18 -16.56
C THR A 90 -2.54 -20.07 -16.62
N LEU A 91 -3.12 -19.44 -17.65
CA LEU A 91 -4.57 -19.34 -17.83
C LEU A 91 -5.16 -20.49 -18.65
N ILE A 92 -4.31 -21.28 -19.31
CA ILE A 92 -4.69 -22.41 -20.17
C ILE A 92 -4.74 -23.73 -19.38
N TYR A 93 -3.87 -23.86 -18.37
CA TYR A 93 -3.82 -24.99 -17.43
C TYR A 93 -4.70 -24.75 -16.20
#